data_AF-A0A975BEY6-F1
#
_entry.id   AF-A0A975BEY6-F1
#
_cell.length_a   1.000
_cell.length_b   1.000
_cell.length_c   1.000
_cell.angle_alpha   90.00
_cell.angle_beta   90.00
_cell.angle_gamma   90.00
#
_symmetry.space_group_name_H-M   'P 1'
#
loop_
_entity.id
_entity.type
_entity.pdbx_description
1 polymer ?
#
loop_
_entity_poly.entity_id
_entity_poly.type
_entity_poly.pdbx_seq_one_letter_code
_entity_poly.pdbx_strand_id
1 'polypeptide(L)' 'MIQSHATISIEELVNVLEPLIRRVVREELAEAIEKKPDIFYIEPDTPLYEDMLEIRERKRENDIELYSHKEVWNE' A
#
# COMPACT_ATOMS: atom_id res chain seq x y z
N MET A 1 -35.10 -23.39 -15.41
CA MET A 1 -34.05 -22.45 -14.95
C MET A 1 -32.74 -22.92 -15.52
N ILE A 2 -32.17 -22.20 -16.48
CA ILE A 2 -30.86 -22.55 -17.06
C ILE A 2 -29.82 -21.89 -16.16
N GLN A 3 -29.10 -22.68 -15.36
CA GLN A 3 -27.91 -22.17 -14.66
C GLN A 3 -26.82 -21.96 -15.72
N SER A 4 -26.57 -20.71 -16.08
CA SER A 4 -25.41 -20.34 -16.88
C SER A 4 -24.17 -20.42 -15.98
N HIS A 5 -23.33 -21.44 -16.20
CA HIS A 5 -21.99 -21.43 -15.63
C HIS A 5 -21.17 -20.37 -16.37
N ALA A 6 -20.99 -19.21 -15.74
CA ALA A 6 -20.04 -18.21 -16.20
C ALA A 6 -18.64 -18.66 -15.77
N THR A 7 -17.84 -19.15 -16.72
CA THR A 7 -16.41 -19.36 -16.51
C THR A 7 -15.72 -18.00 -16.62
N ILE A 8 -15.26 -17.47 -15.49
CA ILE A 8 -14.40 -16.28 -15.44
C ILE A 8 -12.95 -16.72 -15.61
N SER A 9 -12.17 -16.00 -16.41
CA SER A 9 -10.73 -16.22 -16.47
C SER A 9 -10.05 -15.77 -15.17
N ILE A 10 -8.83 -16.26 -14.91
CA ILE A 10 -8.05 -15.82 -13.75
C ILE A 10 -7.73 -14.32 -13.84
N GLU A 11 -7.43 -13.82 -15.04
CA GLU A 11 -7.13 -12.41 -15.27
C GLU A 11 -8.34 -11.51 -14.97
N GLU A 12 -9.53 -11.87 -15.46
CA GLU A 12 -10.77 -11.17 -15.14
C GLU A 12 -11.09 -11.24 -13.64
N LEU A 13 -10.83 -12.38 -13.00
CA LEU A 13 -11.00 -12.53 -11.56
C LEU A 13 -10.07 -11.58 -10.78
N VAL A 14 -8.79 -11.50 -11.14
CA VAL A 14 -7.82 -10.59 -10.52
C VAL A 14 -8.26 -9.14 -10.72
N ASN A 15 -8.60 -8.75 -11.95
CA ASN A 15 -9.05 -7.39 -12.27
C ASN A 15 -10.29 -6.96 -11.49
N VAL A 16 -11.21 -7.90 -11.20
CA VAL A 16 -12.41 -7.63 -10.40
C VAL A 16 -12.11 -7.60 -8.90
N LEU A 17 -11.29 -8.53 -8.41
CA LEU A 17 -11.04 -8.68 -6.98
C LEU A 17 -10.02 -7.70 -6.44
N GLU A 18 -8.99 -7.34 -7.20
CA GLU A 18 -7.95 -6.44 -6.75
C GLU A 18 -8.48 -5.10 -6.20
N PRO A 19 -9.36 -4.35 -6.89
CA PRO A 19 -9.89 -3.10 -6.34
C PRO A 19 -10.75 -3.33 -5.08
N LEU A 20 -11.46 -4.45 -4.98
CA LEU A 20 -12.24 -4.81 -3.79
C LEU A 20 -11.33 -5.13 -2.60
N ILE A 21 -10.30 -5.95 -2.81
CA ILE A 21 -9.31 -6.28 -1.78
C ILE A 21 -8.58 -5.02 -1.36
N ARG A 22 -8.14 -4.18 -2.31
CA ARG A 22 -7.45 -2.92 -2.03
C ARG A 22 -8.33 -1.97 -1.21
N ARG A 23 -9.64 -1.92 -1.47
CA ARG A 23 -10.59 -1.14 -0.67
C ARG A 23 -10.71 -1.67 0.74
N VAL A 24 -10.98 -2.97 0.91
CA VAL A 24 -11.13 -3.60 2.23
C VAL A 24 -9.86 -3.41 3.05
N VAL A 25 -8.69 -3.70 2.49
CA VAL A 25 -7.42 -3.51 3.20
C VAL A 25 -7.22 -2.05 3.62
N ARG A 26 -7.58 -1.07 2.78
CA ARG A 26 -7.49 0.36 3.16
C ARG A 26 -8.44 0.72 4.30
N GLU A 27 -9.67 0.21 4.29
CA GLU A 27 -10.65 0.43 5.35
C GLU A 27 -10.17 -0.15 6.68
N GLU A 28 -9.70 -1.41 6.67
CA GLU A 28 -9.16 -2.07 7.86
C GLU A 28 -7.91 -1.36 8.40
N LEU A 29 -7.02 -0.90 7.53
CA LEU A 29 -5.84 -0.13 7.93
C LEU A 29 -6.22 1.22 8.53
N ALA A 30 -7.21 1.91 7.96
CA ALA A 30 -7.70 3.18 8.52
C ALA A 30 -8.29 2.97 9.92
N GLU A 31 -9.12 1.95 10.09
CA GLU A 31 -9.69 1.59 11.39
C GLU A 31 -8.60 1.19 12.40
N ALA A 32 -7.56 0.46 11.96
CA ALA A 32 -6.43 0.11 12.80
C ALA A 32 -5.66 1.34 13.31
N ILE A 33 -5.47 2.35 12.46
CA ILE A 33 -4.84 3.63 12.83
C ILE A 33 -5.73 4.39 13.82
N GLU A 34 -7.04 4.44 13.60
CA GLU A 34 -7.96 5.10 14.53
C GLU A 34 -7.94 4.45 15.92
N LYS A 35 -7.94 3.11 15.98
CA LYS A 35 -7.92 2.35 17.23
C LYS A 35 -6.56 2.37 17.93
N LYS A 36 -5.47 2.48 17.15
CA LYS A 36 -4.09 2.52 17.64
C LYS A 36 -3.31 3.59 16.86
N PRO A 37 -3.39 4.86 17.29
CA PRO A 37 -2.73 5.97 16.59
C PRO A 37 -1.23 5.77 16.40
N ASP A 38 -0.59 5.03 17.33
CA ASP A 38 0.86 4.79 17.33
C ASP A 38 1.25 3.49 16.62
N ILE A 39 0.34 2.81 15.90
CA ILE A 39 0.61 1.51 15.26
C ILE A 39 1.73 1.58 14.18
N PHE A 40 1.93 2.76 13.59
CA PHE A 40 3.01 3.04 12.64
C PHE A 40 4.04 4.03 13.20
N TYR A 41 4.05 4.26 14.52
CA TYR A 41 5.08 5.07 15.16
C TYR A 41 6.41 4.32 15.10
N ILE A 42 7.44 4.99 14.58
CA ILE A 42 8.80 4.48 14.56
C ILE A 42 9.54 5.13 15.73
N GLU A 43 9.95 4.33 16.71
CA GLU A 43 10.65 4.84 17.88
C GLU A 43 12.04 5.39 17.50
N PRO A 44 12.44 6.57 18.04
CA PRO A 44 13.70 7.22 17.68
C PRO A 44 14.97 6.41 17.98
N ASP A 45 14.90 5.44 18.88
CA ASP A 45 16.03 4.58 19.27
C ASP A 45 16.18 3.34 18.37
N THR A 46 15.39 3.24 17.30
CA THR A 46 15.47 2.14 16.33
C THR A 46 16.35 2.51 15.13
N PRO A 47 17.14 1.56 14.58
CA PRO A 47 17.92 1.80 13.35
C PRO A 47 17.05 2.27 12.17
N LEU A 48 15.82 1.75 12.08
CA LEU A 48 14.87 2.13 11.04
C LEU A 48 14.51 3.62 11.10
N TYR A 49 14.46 4.22 12.29
CA TYR A 49 14.20 5.65 12.42
C TYR A 49 15.30 6.48 11.74
N GLU A 50 16.56 6.15 12.03
CA GLU A 50 17.73 6.82 11.44
C GLU A 50 17.78 6.61 9.92
N ASP A 51 17.52 5.40 9.44
CA ASP A 51 17.44 5.11 8.01
C ASP A 51 16.37 5.98 7.32
N MET A 52 15.19 6.12 7.93
CA MET A 52 14.10 6.93 7.39
C MET A 52 14.43 8.43 7.40
N LEU A 53 15.18 8.91 8.40
CA LEU A 53 15.71 10.28 8.42
C LEU A 53 16.72 10.48 7.30
N GLU A 54 17.67 9.58 7.12
CA GLU A 54 18.68 9.65 6.05
C GLU A 54 18.02 9.71 4.67
N ILE A 55 17.09 8.80 4.38
CA ILE A 55 16.33 8.77 3.13
C ILE A 55 15.63 10.11 2.89
N ARG A 56 15.03 10.70 3.93
CA ARG A 56 14.35 12.00 3.82
C ARG A 56 15.32 13.13 3.49
N GLU A 57 16.47 13.19 4.15
CA GLU A 57 17.49 14.21 3.90
C GLU A 57 18.08 14.07 2.49
N ARG A 58 18.41 12.85 2.06
CA ARG A 58 18.91 12.58 0.71
C ARG A 58 17.91 12.95 -0.38
N LYS A 59 16.61 12.71 -0.14
CA LYS A 59 15.54 13.19 -1.04
C LYS A 59 15.52 14.72 -1.11
N ARG A 60 15.64 15.42 0.03
CA ARG A 60 15.65 16.89 0.07
C ARG A 60 16.81 17.47 -0.72
N GLU A 61 17.96 16.80 -0.69
CA GLU A 61 19.19 17.20 -1.38
C GLU A 61 19.20 16.80 -2.86
N ASN A 62 18.16 16.12 -3.34
CA ASN A 62 18.08 15.52 -4.69
C ASN A 62 19.20 14.50 -4.97
N ASP A 63 19.73 13.84 -3.92
CA ASP A 63 20.70 12.74 -4.05
C ASP A 63 20.01 11.43 -4.45
N ILE A 64 18.72 11.29 -4.11
CA ILE A 64 17.90 10.13 -4.49
C ILE A 64 16.55 10.57 -5.05
N GLU A 65 16.03 9.78 -5.99
CA GLU A 65 14.67 9.93 -6.52
C GLU A 65 13.74 8.91 -5.84
N LEU A 66 12.58 9.38 -5.37
CA LEU A 66 11.54 8.50 -4.80
C LEU A 66 10.34 8.50 -5.72
N TYR A 67 10.01 7.32 -6.26
CA TYR A 67 8.84 7.12 -7.09
C TYR A 67 7.62 6.76 -6.24
N SER A 68 6.50 7.36 -6.58
CA SER A 68 5.18 6.94 -6.09
C SER A 68 4.82 5.56 -6.64
N HIS A 69 3.86 4.92 -6.00
CA HIS A 69 3.29 3.64 -6.48
C HIS A 69 2.85 3.73 -7.95
N LYS A 70 2.20 4.83 -8.34
CA LYS A 70 1.78 5.06 -9.72
C LYS A 70 2.95 5.12 -10.70
N GLU A 71 4.04 5.77 -10.32
CA GLU A 71 5.24 5.90 -11.17
C GLU A 71 5.96 4.56 -11.36
N VAL A 72 5.91 3.67 -10.37
CA VAL A 72 6.52 2.33 -10.47
C VAL A 72 5.64 1.35 -11.24
N TRP A 73 4.32 1.38 -11.02
CA TRP A 73 3.39 0.35 -11.51
C TRP A 73 2.53 0.77 -12.71
N ASN A 74 2.59 2.05 -13.12
CA ASN A 74 1.77 2.62 -14.20
C ASN A 74 0.25 2.44 -14.00
N GLU A 75 -0.21 2.46 -12.75
CA GLU A 75 -1.63 2.36 -12.34
C GLU A 75 -2.32 3.72 -12.12
#